data_AF-W2TV69-F1
#
_entry.id   AF-W2TV69-F1
#
_cell.length_a   1.000
_cell.length_b   1.000
_cell.length_c   1.000
_cell.angle_alpha   90.00
_cell.angle_beta   90.00
_cell.angle_gamma   90.00
#
_symmetry.space_group_name_H-M   'P 1'
#
loop_
_entity.id
_entity.type
_entity.pdbx_description
1 polymer ?
#
loop_
_entity_poly.entity_id
_entity_poly.type
_entity_poly.pdbx_seq_one_letter_code
_entity_poly.pdbx_strand_id
1 'polypeptide(L)'
;MFVSVLMTYPATIAIIAETFGQYLIEGLKQVYEIDDEWAPLAQKLFGFSLLMLVTWMNFFSLNKFAARFQIIATAAKLISCFLIIATGLYYYYVKGWRYNLRDPMKGSNYKIGDLILGFYGGLWAYSGWDVLNYSTGEIAKPRRYMFAASRQGHLPACFSCVNADTESPRVAILAQSMLAMAISFVGDLDALIGYVMFGFWAQRIFTLVALLIIRHNRIPVHPEAVRVPLWW
;
A
#
# COMPACT_ATOMS: atom_id res chain seq x y z
N MET A 1 -3.96 -0.07 -16.50
CA MET A 1 -5.12 -0.55 -15.72
C MET A 1 -5.04 -2.04 -15.42
N PHE A 2 -4.88 -2.93 -16.41
CA PHE A 2 -4.88 -4.38 -16.18
C PHE A 2 -3.75 -4.86 -15.24
N VAL A 3 -2.51 -4.44 -15.49
CA VAL A 3 -1.35 -4.76 -14.62
C VAL A 3 -1.58 -4.28 -13.18
N SER A 4 -2.05 -3.05 -13.02
CA SER A 4 -2.32 -2.47 -11.70
C SER A 4 -3.39 -3.26 -10.95
N VAL A 5 -4.48 -3.64 -11.62
CA VAL A 5 -5.63 -4.36 -11.03
C VAL A 5 -5.32 -5.80 -10.66
N LEU A 6 -4.60 -6.54 -11.50
CA LEU A 6 -4.36 -7.97 -11.27
C LEU A 6 -3.09 -8.26 -10.49
N MET A 7 -2.10 -7.39 -10.58
CA MET A 7 -0.78 -7.64 -9.99
C MET A 7 -0.51 -6.66 -8.86
N THR A 8 -0.56 -5.36 -9.14
CA THR A 8 -0.01 -4.37 -8.21
C THR A 8 -0.89 -4.10 -6.99
N TYR A 9 -2.21 -4.02 -7.15
CA TYR A 9 -3.13 -3.83 -6.02
C TYR A 9 -3.25 -5.08 -5.14
N PRO A 10 -3.46 -6.30 -5.67
CA PRO A 10 -3.43 -7.51 -4.87
C PRO A 10 -2.11 -7.71 -4.12
N ALA A 11 -0.96 -7.45 -4.77
CA ALA A 11 0.34 -7.51 -4.12
C ALA A 11 0.47 -6.46 -3.00
N THR A 12 -0.04 -5.24 -3.21
CA THR A 12 -0.06 -4.20 -2.16
C THR A 12 -0.86 -4.64 -0.94
N ILE A 13 -2.03 -5.25 -1.17
CA ILE A 13 -2.88 -5.80 -0.11
C ILE A 13 -2.16 -6.94 0.62
N ALA A 14 -1.47 -7.83 -0.12
CA ALA A 14 -0.68 -8.91 0.44
C ALA A 14 0.46 -8.40 1.33
N ILE A 15 1.25 -7.42 0.86
CA ILE A 15 2.34 -6.80 1.63
C ILE A 15 1.83 -6.26 2.97
N ILE A 16 0.71 -5.52 2.96
CA ILE A 16 0.15 -4.92 4.18
C ILE A 16 -0.33 -6.01 5.16
N ALA A 17 -0.98 -7.06 4.65
CA ALA A 17 -1.46 -8.17 5.47
C ALA A 17 -0.30 -8.96 6.09
N GLU A 18 0.74 -9.23 5.30
CA GLU A 18 1.94 -9.95 5.75
C GLU A 18 2.73 -9.13 6.77
N THR A 19 2.84 -7.81 6.55
CA THR A 19 3.44 -6.87 7.51
C THR A 19 2.71 -6.91 8.86
N PHE A 20 1.37 -6.98 8.85
CA PHE A 20 0.59 -7.13 10.08
C PHE A 20 0.90 -8.45 10.80
N GLY A 21 0.93 -9.56 10.06
CA GLY A 21 1.27 -10.87 10.61
C GLY A 21 2.66 -10.90 11.22
N GLN A 22 3.64 -10.31 10.53
CA GLN A 22 5.01 -10.17 11.01
C GLN A 22 5.09 -9.38 12.31
N TYR A 23 4.51 -8.18 12.38
CA TYR A 23 4.51 -7.38 13.61
C TYR A 23 3.81 -8.07 14.78
N LEU A 24 2.73 -8.81 14.52
CA LEU A 24 2.02 -9.53 15.56
C LEU A 24 2.87 -10.68 16.12
N ILE A 25 3.49 -11.49 15.26
CA ILE A 25 4.34 -12.61 15.68
C ILE A 25 5.59 -12.11 16.41
N GLU A 26 6.26 -11.08 15.90
CA GLU A 26 7.41 -10.47 16.58
C GLU A 26 7.04 -9.92 17.97
N GLY A 27 5.83 -9.37 18.11
CA GLY A 27 5.29 -8.97 19.41
C GLY A 27 5.02 -10.16 20.34
N LEU A 28 4.42 -11.23 19.81
CA LEU A 28 4.11 -12.44 20.59
C LEU A 28 5.36 -13.20 21.03
N LYS A 29 6.44 -13.19 20.22
CA LYS A 29 7.74 -13.78 20.55
C LYS A 29 8.37 -13.19 21.82
N GLN A 30 7.98 -11.98 22.23
CA GLN A 30 8.44 -11.38 23.49
C GLN A 30 7.81 -12.03 24.74
N VAL A 31 6.70 -12.76 24.58
CA VAL A 31 5.92 -13.35 25.67
C VAL A 31 5.90 -14.88 25.58
N TYR A 32 5.90 -15.43 24.37
CA TYR A 32 5.83 -16.86 24.09
C TYR A 32 7.02 -17.29 23.24
N GLU A 33 7.61 -18.43 23.57
CA GLU A 33 8.58 -19.09 22.70
C GLU A 33 7.86 -19.70 21.50
N ILE A 34 7.98 -19.05 20.35
CA ILE A 34 7.45 -19.53 19.07
C ILE A 34 8.65 -20.03 18.27
N ASP A 35 8.62 -21.31 17.90
CA ASP A 35 9.66 -21.91 17.07
C ASP A 35 9.82 -21.17 15.75
N ASP A 36 11.06 -20.97 15.33
CA ASP A 36 11.39 -20.22 14.11
C ASP A 36 10.91 -20.94 12.84
N GLU A 37 10.74 -22.26 12.90
CA GLU A 37 10.16 -23.05 11.81
C GLU A 37 8.68 -22.68 11.53
N TRP A 38 7.90 -22.44 12.60
CA TRP A 38 6.46 -22.16 12.48
C TRP A 38 6.15 -20.66 12.33
N ALA A 39 7.12 -19.78 12.62
CA ALA A 39 6.93 -18.34 12.58
C ALA A 39 6.46 -17.82 11.21
N PRO A 40 7.06 -18.19 10.06
CA PRO A 40 6.61 -17.68 8.76
C PRO A 40 5.18 -18.10 8.40
N LEU A 41 4.81 -19.34 8.73
CA LEU A 41 3.45 -19.84 8.51
C LEU A 41 2.45 -19.07 9.38
N ALA A 42 2.78 -18.88 10.66
CA ALA A 42 1.92 -18.16 11.60
C ALA A 42 1.72 -16.70 11.16
N GLN A 43 2.78 -16.02 10.69
CA GLN A 43 2.70 -14.67 10.13
C GLN A 43 1.71 -14.60 8.96
N LYS A 44 1.78 -15.55 8.01
CA LYS A 44 0.86 -15.60 6.87
C LYS A 44 -0.58 -15.86 7.30
N LEU A 45 -0.82 -16.78 8.24
CA LEU A 45 -2.16 -17.07 8.75
C LEU A 45 -2.79 -15.86 9.46
N PHE A 46 -2.00 -15.11 10.24
CA PHE A 46 -2.48 -13.85 10.84
C PHE A 46 -2.74 -12.76 9.79
N GLY A 47 -1.93 -12.69 8.73
CA GLY A 47 -2.21 -11.82 7.59
C GLY A 47 -3.54 -12.18 6.91
N PHE A 48 -3.81 -13.47 6.68
CA PHE A 48 -5.04 -13.94 6.05
C PHE A 48 -6.27 -13.71 6.94
N SER A 49 -6.15 -13.88 8.25
CA SER A 49 -7.25 -13.58 9.17
C SER A 49 -7.62 -12.09 9.14
N LEU A 50 -6.62 -11.19 9.05
CA LEU A 50 -6.87 -9.76 8.84
C LEU A 50 -7.57 -9.51 7.50
N LEU A 51 -7.10 -10.12 6.40
CA LEU A 51 -7.73 -9.96 5.09
C LEU A 51 -9.18 -10.43 5.08
N MET A 52 -9.48 -11.56 5.71
CA MET A 52 -10.84 -12.07 5.85
C MET A 52 -11.72 -11.12 6.67
N LEU A 53 -11.21 -10.62 7.79
CA LEU A 53 -11.92 -9.66 8.63
C LEU A 53 -12.23 -8.37 7.86
N VAL A 54 -11.25 -7.80 7.16
CA VAL A 54 -11.43 -6.59 6.37
C VAL A 54 -12.40 -6.84 5.22
N THR A 55 -12.29 -7.98 4.53
CA THR A 55 -13.21 -8.38 3.45
C THR A 55 -14.64 -8.46 3.96
N TRP A 56 -14.83 -9.13 5.10
CA TRP A 56 -16.12 -9.27 5.76
C TRP A 56 -16.70 -7.90 6.13
N MET A 57 -15.91 -7.02 6.75
CA MET A 57 -16.32 -5.64 7.07
C MET A 57 -16.72 -4.83 5.84
N ASN A 58 -16.06 -5.05 4.70
CA ASN A 58 -16.38 -4.39 3.45
C ASN A 58 -17.63 -4.95 2.75
N PHE A 59 -18.09 -6.17 3.09
CA PHE A 59 -19.34 -6.73 2.57
C PHE A 59 -20.58 -6.14 3.25
N PHE A 60 -20.47 -5.83 4.54
CA PHE A 60 -21.48 -5.11 5.31
C PHE A 60 -21.33 -3.59 5.09
N SER A 61 -22.38 -2.81 5.34
CA SER A 61 -22.49 -1.39 4.95
C SER A 61 -21.19 -0.58 5.14
N LEU A 62 -20.57 -0.21 4.02
CA LEU A 62 -19.28 0.47 3.92
C LEU A 62 -19.22 1.74 4.78
N ASN A 63 -20.30 2.51 4.78
CA ASN A 63 -20.35 3.81 5.46
C ASN A 63 -20.59 3.70 6.97
N LYS A 64 -21.19 2.61 7.45
CA LYS A 64 -21.54 2.47 8.88
C LYS A 64 -20.41 1.83 9.68
N PHE A 65 -19.77 0.78 9.14
CA PHE A 65 -18.78 0.01 9.88
C PHE A 65 -17.35 0.27 9.42
N ALA A 66 -17.08 0.13 8.12
CA ALA A 66 -15.72 0.28 7.59
C ALA A 66 -15.15 1.70 7.82
N ALA A 67 -15.96 2.75 7.58
CA ALA A 67 -15.54 4.13 7.81
C ALA A 67 -15.17 4.42 9.28
N ARG A 68 -15.97 3.94 10.25
CA ARG A 68 -15.69 4.13 11.68
C ARG A 68 -14.45 3.38 12.13
N PHE A 69 -14.27 2.15 11.66
CA PHE A 69 -13.06 1.38 11.91
C PHE A 69 -11.82 2.07 11.35
N GLN A 70 -11.91 2.64 10.15
CA GLN A 70 -10.83 3.39 9.54
C GLN A 70 -10.40 4.60 10.39
N ILE A 71 -11.35 5.33 11.00
CA ILE A 71 -11.05 6.45 11.90
C ILE A 71 -10.27 5.96 13.13
N ILE A 72 -10.72 4.86 13.76
CA ILE A 72 -10.04 4.28 14.92
C ILE A 72 -8.63 3.81 14.54
N ALA A 73 -8.49 3.09 13.43
CA ALA A 73 -7.20 2.65 12.91
C ALA A 73 -6.26 3.83 12.61
N THR A 74 -6.78 4.94 12.10
CA THR A 74 -6.00 6.16 11.85
C THR A 74 -5.53 6.79 13.17
N ALA A 75 -6.39 6.89 14.17
CA ALA A 75 -6.00 7.37 15.50
C ALA A 75 -4.93 6.47 16.13
N ALA A 76 -5.08 5.15 16.05
CA ALA A 76 -4.09 4.20 16.55
C ALA A 76 -2.72 4.36 15.88
N LYS A 77 -2.68 4.57 14.55
CA LYS A 77 -1.43 4.85 13.81
C LYS A 77 -0.75 6.12 14.32
N LEU A 78 -1.51 7.20 14.51
CA LEU A 78 -0.96 8.47 15.02
C LEU A 78 -0.41 8.34 16.44
N ILE A 79 -1.13 7.62 17.31
CA ILE A 79 -0.68 7.35 18.68
C ILE A 79 0.62 6.52 18.66
N SER A 80 0.70 5.49 17.82
CA SER A 80 1.90 4.67 17.67
C SER A 80 3.11 5.51 17.23
N CYS A 81 2.96 6.36 16.21
CA CYS A 81 4.01 7.27 15.78
C CYS A 81 4.44 8.23 16.90
N PHE A 82 3.47 8.80 17.63
CA PHE A 82 3.76 9.68 18.76
C PHE A 82 4.56 8.96 19.85
N LEU A 83 4.18 7.74 20.22
CA LEU A 83 4.88 6.94 21.22
C LEU A 83 6.33 6.63 20.81
N ILE A 84 6.57 6.28 19.55
CA ILE A 84 7.93 6.04 19.03
C ILE A 84 8.79 7.31 19.16
N ILE A 85 8.26 8.46 18.74
CA ILE A 85 8.96 9.75 18.82
C ILE A 85 9.23 10.13 20.29
N ALA A 86 8.22 10.06 21.15
CA ALA A 86 8.34 10.41 22.56
C ALA A 86 9.35 9.51 23.29
N THR A 87 9.32 8.20 23.02
CA THR A 87 10.29 7.24 23.57
C THR A 87 11.69 7.55 23.10
N GLY A 88 11.89 7.82 21.80
CA GLY A 88 13.18 8.23 21.25
C GLY A 88 13.74 9.49 21.93
N LEU A 89 12.90 10.51 22.13
CA LEU A 89 13.29 11.75 22.83
C LEU A 89 13.63 11.49 24.30
N TYR A 90 12.89 10.63 24.99
CA TYR A 90 13.18 10.23 26.37
C TYR A 90 14.55 9.56 26.47
N TYR A 91 14.86 8.58 25.62
CA TYR A 91 16.16 7.92 25.62
C TYR A 91 17.31 8.88 25.25
N TYR A 92 17.06 9.84 24.37
CA TYR A 92 18.06 10.84 23.98
C TYR A 92 18.37 11.84 25.08
N TYR A 93 17.36 12.46 25.69
CA TYR A 93 17.53 13.53 26.67
C TYR A 93 17.70 13.04 28.10
N VAL A 94 16.96 12.02 28.54
CA VAL A 94 16.95 11.56 29.93
C VAL A 94 18.00 10.48 30.17
N LYS A 95 18.07 9.47 29.29
CA LYS A 95 19.04 8.37 29.42
C LYS A 95 20.39 8.68 28.76
N GLY A 96 20.50 9.77 28.00
CA GLY A 96 21.74 10.18 27.33
C GLY A 96 22.21 9.18 26.26
N TRP A 97 21.32 8.35 25.72
CA TRP A 97 21.69 7.27 24.80
C TRP A 97 21.97 7.81 23.38
N ARG A 98 23.20 8.28 23.17
CA ARG A 98 23.64 8.93 21.92
C ARG A 98 24.57 8.08 21.07
N TYR A 99 24.91 6.88 21.51
CA TYR A 99 25.89 6.01 20.83
C TYR A 99 25.51 5.74 19.37
N ASN A 100 24.24 5.41 19.11
CA ASN A 100 23.73 5.10 17.77
C ASN A 100 23.78 6.30 16.79
N LEU A 101 23.89 7.54 17.30
CA LEU A 101 23.91 8.76 16.48
C LEU A 101 25.33 9.28 16.21
N ARG A 102 26.37 8.71 16.80
CA ARG A 102 27.76 9.19 16.63
C ARG A 102 28.30 8.87 15.24
N ASP A 103 28.09 7.64 14.78
CA ASP A 103 28.58 7.16 13.48
C ASP A 103 27.43 6.51 12.68
N PRO A 104 26.44 7.28 12.21
CA PRO A 104 25.21 6.74 11.65
C PRO A 104 25.40 5.95 10.34
N MET A 105 26.50 6.16 9.63
CA MET A 105 26.82 5.51 8.35
C MET A 105 27.93 4.44 8.47
N LYS A 106 28.33 4.09 9.70
CA LYS A 106 29.38 3.09 9.91
C LYS A 106 28.82 1.70 9.63
N GLY A 107 29.48 0.96 8.74
CA GLY A 107 29.04 -0.37 8.32
C GLY A 107 27.96 -0.36 7.24
N SER A 108 27.68 0.79 6.61
CA SER A 108 26.73 0.86 5.51
C SER A 108 27.16 -0.01 4.34
N ASN A 109 26.18 -0.68 3.73
CA ASN A 109 26.36 -1.46 2.52
C ASN A 109 26.17 -0.55 1.29
N TYR A 110 27.21 -0.43 0.47
CA TYR A 110 27.22 0.42 -0.74
C TYR A 110 27.01 -0.36 -2.04
N LYS A 111 26.64 -1.64 -1.96
CA LYS A 111 26.28 -2.41 -3.15
C LYS A 111 25.05 -1.79 -3.80
N ILE A 112 25.15 -1.55 -5.12
CA ILE A 112 24.13 -0.85 -5.88
C ILE A 112 22.75 -1.53 -5.74
N GLY A 113 22.70 -2.87 -5.78
CA GLY A 113 21.45 -3.62 -5.62
C GLY A 113 20.77 -3.37 -4.27
N ASP A 114 21.54 -3.45 -3.18
CA ASP A 114 21.01 -3.26 -1.82
C ASP A 114 20.60 -1.80 -1.58
N LEU A 115 21.32 -0.85 -2.16
CA LEU A 115 20.93 0.56 -2.16
C LEU A 115 19.59 0.78 -2.87
N ILE A 116 19.39 0.19 -4.05
CA ILE A 116 18.12 0.28 -4.79
C ILE A 116 16.97 -0.30 -3.97
N LEU A 117 17.16 -1.45 -3.32
CA LEU A 117 16.15 -2.05 -2.43
C LEU A 117 15.83 -1.14 -1.23
N GLY A 118 16.84 -0.52 -0.61
CA GLY A 118 16.64 0.48 0.43
C GLY A 118 15.82 1.68 -0.06
N PHE A 119 16.10 2.18 -1.27
CA PHE A 119 15.29 3.22 -1.90
C PHE A 119 13.86 2.76 -2.17
N TYR A 120 13.64 1.51 -2.61
CA TYR A 120 12.30 0.96 -2.80
C TYR A 120 11.50 0.89 -1.49
N GLY A 121 12.12 0.48 -0.39
CA GLY A 121 11.50 0.55 0.94
C GLY A 121 11.12 1.98 1.34
N GLY A 122 12.01 2.94 1.08
CA GLY A 122 11.72 4.37 1.31
C GLY A 122 10.56 4.88 0.45
N LEU A 123 10.53 4.56 -0.83
CA LEU A 123 9.48 4.98 -1.76
C LEU A 123 8.13 4.30 -1.45
N TRP A 124 8.15 3.07 -0.95
CA TRP A 124 6.96 2.37 -0.45
C TRP A 124 6.30 3.15 0.69
N ALA A 125 7.09 3.63 1.65
CA ALA A 125 6.59 4.39 2.79
C ALA A 125 5.88 5.71 2.39
N TYR A 126 6.27 6.30 1.25
CA TYR A 126 5.64 7.51 0.69
C TYR A 126 4.64 7.22 -0.44
N SER A 127 4.29 5.96 -0.70
CA SER A 127 3.32 5.60 -1.74
C SER A 127 1.90 6.08 -1.39
N GLY A 128 1.06 6.28 -2.42
CA GLY A 128 -0.35 6.70 -2.27
C GLY A 128 -0.62 8.21 -2.44
N TRP A 129 0.41 9.04 -2.61
CA TRP A 129 0.27 10.48 -2.86
C TRP A 129 -0.48 10.80 -4.16
N ASP A 130 -0.34 9.95 -5.17
CA ASP A 130 -0.98 10.09 -6.47
C ASP A 130 -2.49 9.87 -6.40
N VAL A 131 -2.93 8.88 -5.61
CA VAL A 131 -4.35 8.60 -5.36
C VAL A 131 -5.06 9.82 -4.80
N LEU A 132 -4.43 10.53 -3.86
CA LEU A 132 -5.01 11.71 -3.23
C LEU A 132 -5.23 12.85 -4.24
N ASN A 133 -4.30 13.04 -5.19
CA ASN A 133 -4.36 14.14 -6.14
C ASN A 133 -5.56 14.05 -7.10
N TYR A 134 -5.89 12.86 -7.60
CA TYR A 134 -7.08 12.69 -8.45
C TYR A 134 -8.35 12.38 -7.65
N SER A 135 -8.24 11.77 -6.47
CA SER A 135 -9.40 11.48 -5.62
C SER A 135 -9.99 12.74 -4.99
N THR A 136 -9.21 13.81 -4.82
CA THR A 136 -9.70 15.09 -4.28
C THR A 136 -10.85 15.67 -5.12
N GLY A 137 -10.81 15.50 -6.46
CA GLY A 137 -11.92 15.87 -7.34
C GLY A 137 -13.12 14.91 -7.30
N GLU A 138 -12.91 13.66 -6.87
CA GLU A 138 -13.94 12.62 -6.77
C GLU A 138 -14.63 12.56 -5.39
N ILE A 139 -14.21 13.35 -4.40
CA ILE A 139 -14.86 13.42 -3.07
C ILE A 139 -16.35 13.77 -3.19
N ALA A 140 -16.72 14.56 -4.22
CA ALA A 140 -18.11 14.89 -4.51
C ALA A 140 -18.91 13.72 -5.16
N LYS A 141 -18.26 12.80 -5.88
CA LYS A 141 -18.86 11.64 -6.55
C LYS A 141 -17.83 10.49 -6.66
N PRO A 142 -17.72 9.61 -5.65
CA PRO A 142 -16.71 8.56 -5.65
C PRO A 142 -16.96 7.55 -6.79
N ARG A 143 -16.08 7.49 -7.78
CA ARG A 143 -16.08 6.42 -8.78
C ARG A 143 -15.19 5.29 -8.29
N ARG A 144 -15.78 4.10 -8.15
CA ARG A 144 -15.03 2.90 -7.76
C ARG A 144 -14.21 2.42 -8.95
N TYR A 145 -12.88 2.44 -8.85
CA TYR A 145 -11.99 2.17 -9.98
C TYR A 145 -12.25 0.84 -10.71
N MET A 146 -12.51 -0.25 -9.99
CA MET A 146 -12.81 -1.56 -10.62
C MET A 146 -14.17 -1.58 -11.31
N PHE A 147 -15.18 -0.96 -10.69
CA PHE A 147 -16.51 -0.78 -11.27
C PHE A 147 -16.44 0.11 -12.52
N ALA A 148 -15.67 1.19 -12.47
CA ALA A 148 -15.45 2.08 -13.62
C ALA A 148 -14.69 1.37 -14.75
N ALA A 149 -13.65 0.58 -14.43
CA ALA A 149 -12.88 -0.18 -15.41
C ALA A 149 -13.72 -1.29 -16.08
N SER A 150 -14.55 -2.00 -15.33
CA SER A 150 -15.50 -2.99 -15.88
C SER A 150 -16.56 -2.32 -16.76
N ARG A 151 -17.09 -1.15 -16.35
CA ARG A 151 -18.06 -0.37 -17.14
C ARG A 151 -17.47 0.23 -18.43
N GLN A 152 -16.15 0.44 -18.48
CA GLN A 152 -15.41 0.84 -19.69
C GLN A 152 -15.06 -0.35 -20.59
N GLY A 153 -15.46 -1.59 -20.24
CA GLY A 153 -15.20 -2.79 -21.03
C GLY A 153 -13.79 -3.36 -20.88
N HIS A 154 -12.97 -2.83 -19.97
CA HIS A 154 -11.59 -3.28 -19.76
C HIS A 154 -11.46 -4.50 -18.83
N LEU A 155 -12.53 -4.88 -18.11
CA LEU A 155 -12.60 -6.03 -17.22
C LEU A 155 -13.92 -6.79 -17.42
N PRO A 156 -13.98 -8.11 -17.14
CA PRO A 156 -15.22 -8.89 -17.22
C PRO A 156 -16.38 -8.25 -16.44
N ALA A 157 -17.60 -8.39 -16.97
CA ALA A 157 -18.81 -7.75 -16.44
C ALA A 157 -19.12 -8.13 -14.98
N CYS A 158 -18.66 -9.30 -14.50
CA CYS A 158 -18.86 -9.75 -13.12
C CYS A 158 -18.25 -8.81 -12.07
N PHE A 159 -17.22 -8.04 -12.43
CA PHE A 159 -16.62 -7.02 -11.54
C PHE A 159 -17.43 -5.73 -11.44
N SER A 160 -18.44 -5.54 -12.30
CA SER A 160 -19.37 -4.39 -12.24
C SER A 160 -20.53 -4.61 -11.26
N CYS A 161 -20.73 -5.83 -10.75
CA CYS A 161 -21.83 -6.15 -9.87
C CYS A 161 -21.67 -5.45 -8.51
N VAL A 162 -22.48 -4.42 -8.26
CA VAL A 162 -22.59 -3.74 -6.97
C VAL A 162 -23.89 -4.20 -6.31
N ASN A 163 -23.80 -4.66 -5.06
CA ASN A 163 -25.01 -4.97 -4.31
C ASN A 163 -25.78 -3.67 -4.00
N ALA A 164 -27.06 -3.60 -4.38
CA ALA A 164 -27.88 -2.40 -4.25
C ALA A 164 -28.11 -1.99 -2.79
N ASP A 165 -28.27 -2.96 -1.87
CA ASP A 165 -28.63 -2.68 -0.47
C ASP A 165 -27.46 -2.20 0.40
N THR A 166 -26.25 -2.68 0.11
CA THR A 166 -25.05 -2.34 0.89
C THR A 166 -24.09 -1.42 0.13
N GLU A 167 -24.45 -1.07 -1.10
CA GLU A 167 -23.60 -0.40 -2.08
C GLU A 167 -22.20 -1.01 -2.11
N SER A 168 -22.00 -2.32 -1.95
CA SER A 168 -20.63 -2.90 -1.91
C SER A 168 -20.34 -3.75 -3.16
N PRO A 169 -19.19 -3.57 -3.84
CA PRO A 169 -18.79 -4.41 -4.98
C PRO A 169 -18.22 -5.74 -4.47
N ARG A 170 -19.08 -6.60 -3.92
CA ARG A 170 -18.69 -7.83 -3.19
C ARG A 170 -17.78 -8.75 -4.01
N VAL A 171 -18.13 -8.99 -5.28
CA VAL A 171 -17.37 -9.88 -6.17
C VAL A 171 -15.95 -9.36 -6.42
N ALA A 172 -15.79 -8.05 -6.60
CA ALA A 172 -14.49 -7.43 -6.84
C ALA A 172 -13.60 -7.49 -5.60
N ILE A 173 -14.16 -7.23 -4.41
CA ILE A 173 -13.42 -7.32 -3.15
C ILE A 173 -12.99 -8.77 -2.89
N LEU A 174 -13.89 -9.74 -3.05
CA LEU A 174 -13.57 -11.16 -2.85
C LEU A 174 -12.44 -11.62 -3.78
N ALA A 175 -12.53 -11.28 -5.06
CA ALA A 175 -11.50 -11.63 -6.03
C ALA A 175 -10.14 -10.98 -5.72
N GLN A 176 -10.13 -9.72 -5.26
CA GLN A 176 -8.91 -9.04 -4.83
C GLN A 176 -8.29 -9.71 -3.60
N SER A 177 -9.11 -10.06 -2.61
CA SER A 177 -8.63 -10.77 -1.40
C SER A 177 -8.07 -12.15 -1.75
N MET A 178 -8.70 -12.89 -2.66
CA MET A 178 -8.18 -14.18 -3.15
C MET A 178 -6.85 -14.02 -3.89
N LEU A 179 -6.74 -13.04 -4.79
CA LEU A 179 -5.49 -12.76 -5.49
C LEU A 179 -4.38 -12.32 -4.52
N ALA A 180 -4.70 -11.52 -3.52
CA ALA A 180 -3.75 -11.10 -2.50
C ALA A 180 -3.24 -12.30 -1.67
N MET A 181 -4.13 -13.21 -1.26
CA MET A 181 -3.72 -14.44 -0.57
C MET A 181 -2.81 -15.31 -1.45
N ALA A 182 -3.12 -15.45 -2.73
CA ALA A 182 -2.28 -16.20 -3.67
C ALA A 182 -0.90 -15.55 -3.85
N ILE A 183 -0.85 -14.22 -3.99
CA ILE A 183 0.40 -13.47 -4.18
C ILE A 183 1.26 -13.45 -2.92
N SER A 184 0.70 -13.55 -1.72
CA SER A 184 1.48 -13.68 -0.48
C SER A 184 2.33 -14.96 -0.42
N PHE A 185 2.08 -15.94 -1.30
CA PHE A 185 2.98 -17.10 -1.45
C PHE A 185 4.13 -16.85 -2.43
N VAL A 186 4.15 -15.71 -3.13
CA VAL A 186 5.14 -15.38 -4.16
C VAL A 186 6.32 -14.63 -3.53
N GLY A 187 7.23 -15.39 -2.90
CA GLY A 187 8.45 -14.85 -2.30
C GLY A 187 8.21 -14.17 -0.94
N ASP A 188 9.26 -13.51 -0.45
CA ASP A 188 9.27 -12.82 0.84
C ASP A 188 8.81 -11.36 0.69
N LEU A 189 8.47 -10.74 1.83
CA LEU A 189 7.96 -9.36 1.90
C LEU A 189 8.82 -8.33 1.14
N ASP A 190 10.14 -8.39 1.27
CA ASP A 190 11.06 -7.47 0.58
C ASP A 190 11.04 -7.65 -0.95
N ALA A 191 10.96 -8.91 -1.41
CA ALA A 191 10.83 -9.21 -2.84
C ALA A 191 9.49 -8.69 -3.37
N LEU A 192 8.42 -8.87 -2.60
CA LEU A 192 7.08 -8.41 -2.93
C LEU A 192 7.03 -6.87 -3.07
N ILE A 193 7.64 -6.14 -2.13
CA ILE A 193 7.83 -4.68 -2.22
C ILE A 193 8.62 -4.34 -3.47
N GLY A 194 9.72 -5.06 -3.76
CA GLY A 194 10.54 -4.83 -4.95
C GLY A 194 9.75 -4.94 -6.25
N TYR A 195 8.93 -5.98 -6.41
CA TYR A 195 8.08 -6.16 -7.59
C TYR A 195 7.02 -5.08 -7.74
N VAL A 196 6.36 -4.69 -6.65
CA VAL A 196 5.33 -3.64 -6.66
C VAL A 196 5.94 -2.29 -6.98
N MET A 197 7.10 -1.96 -6.39
CA MET A 197 7.82 -0.71 -6.66
C MET A 197 8.29 -0.63 -8.11
N PHE A 198 8.87 -1.71 -8.63
CA PHE A 198 9.23 -1.75 -10.03
C PHE A 198 8.01 -1.49 -10.93
N GLY A 199 6.87 -2.15 -10.65
CA GLY A 199 5.64 -1.97 -11.42
C GLY A 199 5.10 -0.54 -11.39
N PHE A 200 5.01 0.09 -10.21
CA PHE A 200 4.55 1.47 -10.08
C PHE A 200 5.48 2.46 -10.78
N TRP A 201 6.80 2.30 -10.63
CA TRP A 201 7.76 3.22 -11.22
C TRP A 201 7.87 3.06 -12.73
N ALA A 202 7.81 1.84 -13.26
CA ALA A 202 7.72 1.61 -14.69
C ALA A 202 6.48 2.33 -15.29
N GLN A 203 5.31 2.17 -14.66
CA GLN A 203 4.09 2.86 -15.09
C GLN A 203 4.23 4.39 -15.04
N ARG A 204 4.90 4.93 -14.03
CA ARG A 204 5.17 6.37 -13.89
C ARG A 204 6.13 6.88 -14.96
N ILE A 205 7.17 6.12 -15.31
CA ILE A 205 8.07 6.47 -16.40
C ILE A 205 7.31 6.54 -17.73
N PHE A 206 6.46 5.54 -18.03
CA PHE A 206 5.65 5.57 -19.25
C PHE A 206 4.71 6.77 -19.32
N THR A 207 4.06 7.13 -18.20
CA THR A 207 3.18 8.31 -18.16
C THR A 207 3.95 9.62 -18.29
N LEU A 208 5.13 9.75 -17.67
CA LEU A 208 6.01 10.91 -17.85
C LEU A 208 6.48 11.05 -19.31
N VAL A 209 6.93 9.95 -19.93
CA VAL A 209 7.33 9.93 -21.35
C VAL A 209 6.16 10.33 -22.25
N ALA A 210 4.96 9.82 -22.00
CA ALA A 210 3.77 10.20 -22.76
C ALA A 210 3.47 11.70 -22.64
N LEU A 211 3.59 12.30 -21.45
CA LEU A 211 3.41 13.73 -21.23
C LEU A 211 4.47 14.56 -21.97
N LEU A 212 5.72 14.10 -21.98
CA LEU A 212 6.80 14.74 -22.74
C LEU A 212 6.53 14.70 -24.24
N ILE A 213 6.04 13.57 -24.78
CA ILE A 213 5.67 13.43 -26.19
C ILE A 213 4.51 14.37 -26.55
N ILE A 214 3.45 14.41 -25.72
CA ILE A 214 2.29 15.31 -25.92
C ILE A 214 2.75 16.76 -26.01
N ARG A 215 3.68 17.16 -25.12
CA ARG A 215 4.22 18.51 -25.09
C ARG A 215 5.13 18.81 -26.28
N HIS A 216 6.01 17.88 -26.65
CA HIS A 216 6.90 18.02 -27.79
C HIS A 216 6.11 18.16 -29.11
N ASN A 217 5.08 17.33 -29.28
CA ASN A 217 4.24 17.30 -30.48
C ASN A 217 3.10 18.33 -30.48
N ARG A 218 3.00 19.18 -29.43
CA ARG A 218 1.96 20.22 -29.27
C ARG A 218 0.53 19.69 -29.50
N ILE A 219 0.25 18.48 -29.04
CA ILE A 219 -1.07 17.87 -29.16
C ILE A 219 -2.08 18.73 -28.38
N PRO A 220 -3.28 19.03 -28.94
CA PRO A 220 -4.27 19.84 -28.24
C PRO A 220 -4.69 19.16 -26.93
N VAL A 221 -4.54 19.90 -25.84
CA VAL A 221 -4.94 19.51 -24.48
C VAL A 221 -6.13 20.33 -24.02
N HIS A 222 -6.84 19.84 -23.01
CA HIS A 222 -7.99 20.54 -22.43
C HIS A 222 -7.63 21.99 -22.00
N PRO A 223 -8.54 22.97 -22.16
CA PRO A 223 -8.26 24.37 -21.82
C PRO A 223 -7.81 24.60 -20.37
N GLU A 224 -8.32 23.78 -19.45
CA GLU A 224 -8.00 23.84 -18.01
C GLU A 224 -6.79 22.99 -17.61
N ALA A 225 -6.03 22.46 -18.58
CA ALA A 225 -4.87 21.64 -18.29
C ALA A 225 -3.79 22.44 -17.55
N VAL A 226 -3.44 21.99 -16.35
CA VAL A 226 -2.35 22.57 -15.54
C VAL A 226 -1.02 22.35 -16.27
N ARG A 227 -0.29 23.42 -16.55
CA ARG A 227 1.02 23.37 -17.20
C ARG A 227 2.10 23.72 -16.20
N VAL A 228 3.04 22.80 -16.01
CA VAL A 228 4.24 23.01 -15.20
C VAL A 228 5.44 23.37 -16.09
N PRO A 229 6.37 24.22 -15.65
CA PRO A 229 7.61 24.46 -16.37
C PRO A 229 8.47 23.18 -16.42
N LEU A 230 9.22 22.99 -17.51
CA LEU A 230 10.14 21.85 -17.66
C LEU A 230 11.47 22.08 -16.94
N TRP A 231 11.87 23.35 -16.84
CA TRP A 231 13.08 23.83 -16.19
C TRP A 231 12.68 25.04 -15.37
N TRP A 232 13.34 25.22 -14.23
CA TRP A 232 13.14 26.35 -13.32
C TRP A 232 13.41 27.69 -14.01
#